data_AF-A0A1E3JI53-F1
#
_entry.id   AF-A0A1E3JI53-F1
#
_cell.length_a   1.000
_cell.length_b   1.000
_cell.length_c   1.000
_cell.angle_alpha   90.00
_cell.angle_beta   90.00
_cell.angle_gamma   90.00
#
_symmetry.space_group_name_H-M   'P 1'
#
loop_
_entity.id
_entity.type
_entity.pdbx_description
1 polymer ?
#
loop_
_entity_poly.entity_id
_entity_poly.type
_entity_poly.pdbx_seq_one_letter_code
_entity_poly.pdbx_strand_id
1 'polypeptide(L)'
;MSPWNAPRAKLRCVPQVQLKLSIQRLRTLQQKKHALAKASRRSIADLLAQGRVETCRLRVEGLIQDDIGVEVLEVLELYCEKLQARFNMLDASTQYSGTEPDASISDAVCAIVYAAPRTELKELQVLRDILMHKFGRPFALSLLPTEPPPDTVPARLTSKLALYQPTPELVDLYLWEIAKGYKVEWVPESVASETAAAAAGEEDEDEDEGGEEDEDEDEGGEAEGEDGEDGDKGEGKEGGKEGGEQKESTKGKEAEGVKEKKLSPEEELAARFAQLKKV
;
A
#
# COMPACT_ATOMS: atom_id res chain seq x y z
N MET A 1 2.57 -10.30 35.68
CA MET A 1 2.15 -10.68 34.31
C MET A 1 2.35 -12.17 34.18
N SER A 2 1.26 -12.95 34.16
CA SER A 2 1.36 -14.41 34.13
C SER A 2 1.92 -14.88 32.78
N PRO A 3 2.88 -15.82 32.77
CA PRO A 3 3.36 -16.42 31.53
C PRO A 3 2.22 -17.23 30.89
N TRP A 4 2.05 -17.04 29.59
CA TRP A 4 1.08 -17.73 28.75
C TRP A 4 1.50 -19.20 28.65
N ASN A 5 1.02 -20.04 29.57
CA ASN A 5 1.24 -21.47 29.56
C ASN A 5 -0.03 -22.17 29.04
N ALA A 6 -0.46 -21.80 27.84
CA ALA A 6 -1.54 -22.49 27.15
C ALA A 6 -0.97 -23.63 26.30
N PRO A 7 -1.70 -24.75 26.08
CA PRO A 7 -1.26 -25.82 25.18
C PRO A 7 -0.86 -25.26 23.81
N ARG A 8 0.20 -25.79 23.18
CA ARG A 8 0.81 -25.28 21.93
C ARG A 8 -0.20 -24.97 20.82
N ALA A 9 -1.30 -25.73 20.73
CA ALA A 9 -2.40 -25.45 19.80
C ALA A 9 -3.12 -24.11 20.08
N LYS A 10 -3.33 -23.74 21.34
CA LYS A 10 -3.90 -22.43 21.75
C LYS A 10 -2.91 -21.28 21.53
N LEU A 11 -1.60 -21.51 21.75
CA LEU A 11 -0.51 -20.56 21.44
C LEU A 11 -0.44 -20.18 19.96
N ARG A 12 -0.79 -21.12 19.08
CA ARG A 12 -0.79 -20.95 17.62
C ARG A 12 -2.09 -20.34 17.11
N CYS A 13 -3.24 -20.86 17.57
CA CYS A 13 -4.55 -20.46 17.03
C CYS A 13 -4.92 -19.01 17.39
N VAL A 14 -4.63 -18.55 18.60
CA VAL A 14 -5.02 -17.21 19.08
C VAL A 14 -4.47 -16.06 18.21
N PRO A 15 -3.14 -15.94 17.97
CA PRO A 15 -2.62 -14.87 17.10
C PRO A 15 -3.07 -15.03 15.64
N GLN A 16 -3.26 -16.26 15.15
CA GLN A 16 -3.72 -16.50 13.78
C GLN A 16 -5.17 -16.05 13.57
N VAL A 17 -6.06 -16.35 14.51
CA VAL A 17 -7.46 -15.89 14.49
C VAL A 17 -7.51 -14.38 14.65
N GLN A 18 -6.69 -13.81 15.54
CA GLN A 18 -6.64 -12.36 15.75
C GLN A 18 -6.18 -11.60 14.51
N LEU A 19 -5.19 -12.11 13.77
CA LEU A 19 -4.74 -11.54 12.50
C LEU A 19 -5.87 -11.51 11.47
N LYS A 20 -6.58 -12.64 11.30
CA LYS A 20 -7.72 -12.72 10.36
C LYS A 20 -8.83 -11.74 10.71
N LEU A 21 -9.17 -11.63 12.00
CA LEU A 21 -10.17 -10.68 12.47
C LEU A 21 -9.73 -9.23 12.24
N SER A 22 -8.44 -8.93 12.49
CA SER A 22 -7.87 -7.59 12.27
C SER A 22 -7.93 -7.18 10.81
N ILE A 23 -7.59 -8.09 9.88
CA ILE A 23 -7.66 -7.84 8.42
C ILE A 23 -9.10 -7.57 7.99
N GLN A 24 -10.06 -8.41 8.41
CA GLN A 24 -11.47 -8.20 8.06
C GLN A 24 -11.99 -6.85 8.60
N ARG A 25 -11.57 -6.48 9.81
CA ARG A 25 -11.97 -5.21 10.43
C ARG A 25 -11.34 -4.01 9.72
N LEU A 26 -10.07 -4.10 9.33
CA LEU A 26 -9.35 -3.08 8.55
C LEU A 26 -10.09 -2.78 7.24
N ARG A 27 -10.41 -3.83 6.45
CA ARG A 27 -11.15 -3.69 5.19
C ARG A 27 -12.51 -3.02 5.36
N THR A 28 -13.25 -3.42 6.40
CA THR A 28 -14.58 -2.84 6.68
C THR A 28 -14.47 -1.37 7.10
N LEU A 29 -13.43 -1.03 7.87
CA LEU A 29 -13.18 0.35 8.30
C LEU A 29 -12.76 1.24 7.13
N GLN A 30 -11.87 0.75 6.26
CA GLN A 30 -11.49 1.44 5.02
C GLN A 30 -12.72 1.73 4.17
N GLN A 31 -13.57 0.72 3.90
CA GLN A 31 -14.80 0.90 3.13
C GLN A 31 -15.72 1.96 3.75
N LYS A 32 -15.86 1.96 5.08
CA LYS A 32 -16.64 2.97 5.81
C LYS A 32 -16.02 4.37 5.64
N LYS A 33 -14.70 4.51 5.78
CA LYS A 33 -13.99 5.79 5.66
C LYS A 33 -14.07 6.33 4.22
N HIS A 34 -13.90 5.51 3.19
CA HIS A 34 -14.11 5.92 1.79
C HIS A 34 -15.54 6.41 1.54
N ALA A 35 -16.55 5.73 2.09
CA ALA A 35 -17.94 6.16 1.97
C ALA A 35 -18.19 7.52 2.65
N LEU A 36 -17.59 7.73 3.82
CA LEU A 36 -17.63 9.03 4.53
C LEU A 36 -16.89 10.12 3.74
N ALA A 37 -15.72 9.84 3.18
CA ALA A 37 -14.98 10.79 2.34
C ALA A 37 -15.81 11.23 1.12
N LYS A 38 -16.50 10.29 0.45
CA LYS A 38 -17.41 10.61 -0.66
C LYS A 38 -18.59 11.48 -0.22
N ALA A 39 -19.13 11.25 0.98
CA ALA A 39 -20.19 12.11 1.55
C ALA A 39 -19.66 13.51 1.90
N SER A 40 -18.46 13.60 2.49
CA SER A 40 -17.80 14.87 2.81
C SER A 40 -17.51 15.69 1.55
N ARG A 41 -17.01 15.07 0.47
CA ARG A 41 -16.78 15.75 -0.82
C ARG A 41 -18.06 16.37 -1.40
N ARG A 42 -19.19 15.67 -1.31
CA ARG A 42 -20.51 16.22 -1.70
C ARG A 42 -20.90 17.41 -0.84
N SER A 43 -20.80 17.27 0.48
CA SER A 43 -21.11 18.38 1.40
C SER A 43 -20.21 19.60 1.17
N ILE A 44 -18.95 19.41 0.78
CA ILE A 44 -18.03 20.51 0.45
C ILE A 44 -18.48 21.20 -0.84
N ALA A 45 -18.85 20.44 -1.88
CA ALA A 45 -19.38 21.01 -3.12
C ALA A 45 -20.66 21.84 -2.88
N ASP A 46 -21.57 21.36 -2.03
CA ASP A 46 -22.79 22.10 -1.66
C ASP A 46 -22.47 23.41 -0.92
N LEU A 47 -21.45 23.40 -0.05
CA LEU A 47 -20.99 24.59 0.68
C LEU A 47 -20.29 25.58 -0.25
N LEU A 48 -19.57 25.08 -1.24
CA LEU A 48 -18.87 25.89 -2.24
C LEU A 48 -19.86 26.62 -3.14
N ALA A 49 -20.94 25.93 -3.56
CA ALA A 49 -22.05 26.55 -4.31
C ALA A 49 -22.77 27.67 -3.53
N GLN A 50 -22.67 27.67 -2.20
CA GLN A 50 -23.21 28.72 -1.33
C GLN A 50 -22.22 29.89 -1.11
N GLY A 51 -21.02 29.84 -1.69
CA GLY A 51 -19.98 30.87 -1.56
C GLY A 51 -19.25 30.89 -0.20
N ARG A 52 -19.40 29.85 0.64
CA ARG A 52 -18.78 29.79 1.97
C ARG A 52 -17.36 29.19 1.93
N VAL A 53 -16.44 29.87 1.26
CA VAL A 53 -15.07 29.36 0.97
C VAL A 53 -14.28 29.03 2.23
N GLU A 54 -14.29 29.91 3.25
CA GLU A 54 -13.54 29.69 4.49
C GLU A 54 -13.99 28.43 5.25
N THR A 55 -15.30 28.15 5.21
CA THR A 55 -15.82 26.89 5.79
C THR A 55 -15.40 25.68 4.97
N CYS A 56 -15.31 25.82 3.65
CA CYS A 56 -14.84 24.75 2.77
C CYS A 56 -13.37 24.40 3.02
N ARG A 57 -12.49 25.41 3.18
CA ARG A 57 -11.06 25.22 3.50
C ARG A 57 -10.88 24.36 4.76
N LEU A 58 -11.54 24.75 5.85
CA LEU A 58 -11.50 23.98 7.10
C LEU A 58 -12.03 22.54 6.96
N ARG A 59 -13.06 22.33 6.13
CA ARG A 59 -13.59 20.98 5.87
C ARG A 59 -12.67 20.14 5.00
N VAL A 60 -11.95 20.75 4.06
CA VAL A 60 -10.97 20.05 3.21
C VAL A 60 -9.73 19.66 4.00
N GLU A 61 -9.26 20.47 4.94
CA GLU A 61 -8.17 20.07 5.83
C GLU A 61 -8.47 18.75 6.55
N GLY A 62 -9.70 18.62 7.09
CA GLY A 62 -10.17 17.37 7.69
C GLY A 62 -10.30 16.22 6.69
N LEU A 63 -10.73 16.50 5.46
CA LEU A 63 -10.81 15.49 4.39
C LEU A 63 -9.42 14.95 4.01
N ILE A 64 -8.41 15.81 3.89
CA ILE A 64 -7.02 15.42 3.61
C ILE A 64 -6.49 14.53 4.72
N GLN A 65 -6.76 14.88 5.99
CA GLN A 65 -6.36 14.06 7.13
C GLN A 65 -7.08 12.70 7.14
N ASP A 66 -8.37 12.65 6.79
CA ASP A 66 -9.11 11.40 6.65
C ASP A 66 -8.54 10.52 5.52
N ASP A 67 -8.18 11.10 4.38
CA ASP A 67 -7.58 10.38 3.25
C ASP A 67 -6.19 9.79 3.63
N ILE A 68 -5.31 10.57 4.29
CA ILE A 68 -4.04 10.06 4.86
C ILE A 68 -4.30 8.95 5.89
N GLY A 69 -5.35 9.10 6.71
CA GLY A 69 -5.76 8.09 7.67
C GLY A 69 -6.14 6.75 7.01
N VAL A 70 -6.78 6.79 5.84
CA VAL A 70 -7.09 5.59 5.06
C VAL A 70 -5.82 4.94 4.51
N GLU A 71 -4.88 5.72 3.97
CA GLU A 71 -3.59 5.19 3.51
C GLU A 71 -2.84 4.43 4.64
N VAL A 72 -2.89 4.95 5.88
CA VAL A 72 -2.31 4.26 7.04
C VAL A 72 -2.99 2.91 7.28
N LEU A 73 -4.33 2.84 7.15
CA LEU A 73 -5.07 1.58 7.31
C LEU A 73 -4.72 0.55 6.22
N GLU A 74 -4.49 0.98 4.99
CA GLU A 74 -4.05 0.11 3.88
C GLU A 74 -2.64 -0.44 4.12
N VAL A 75 -1.72 0.41 4.56
CA VAL A 75 -0.35 0.00 4.94
C VAL A 75 -0.39 -1.02 6.07
N LEU A 76 -1.26 -0.83 7.07
CA LEU A 76 -1.42 -1.77 8.18
C LEU A 76 -2.05 -3.11 7.75
N GLU A 77 -2.98 -3.10 6.80
CA GLU A 77 -3.53 -4.31 6.21
C GLU A 77 -2.42 -5.13 5.54
N LEU A 78 -1.61 -4.49 4.70
CA LEU A 78 -0.48 -5.15 4.04
C LEU A 78 0.48 -5.80 5.04
N TYR A 79 0.79 -5.14 6.17
CA TYR A 79 1.63 -5.72 7.21
C TYR A 79 0.95 -6.89 7.95
N CYS A 80 -0.35 -6.82 8.18
CA CYS A 80 -1.10 -7.94 8.75
C CYS A 80 -1.12 -9.15 7.80
N GLU A 81 -1.25 -8.93 6.49
CA GLU A 81 -1.17 -9.98 5.47
C GLU A 81 0.23 -10.57 5.36
N LYS A 82 1.29 -9.74 5.42
CA LYS A 82 2.69 -10.20 5.47
C LYS A 82 2.93 -11.15 6.65
N LEU A 83 2.39 -10.81 7.84
CA LEU A 83 2.46 -11.69 9.01
C LEU A 83 1.63 -12.95 8.87
N GLN A 84 0.44 -12.86 8.27
CA GLN A 84 -0.41 -14.03 8.04
C GLN A 84 0.23 -15.02 7.06
N ALA A 85 0.82 -14.54 5.97
CA ALA A 85 1.49 -15.36 4.96
C ALA A 85 2.71 -16.11 5.53
N ARG A 86 3.43 -15.47 6.46
CA ARG A 86 4.64 -16.02 7.10
C ARG A 86 4.42 -16.41 8.56
N PHE A 87 3.20 -16.83 8.89
CA PHE A 87 2.84 -17.12 10.29
C PHE A 87 3.71 -18.23 10.93
N ASN A 88 4.19 -19.18 10.14
CA ASN A 88 5.09 -20.23 10.62
C ASN A 88 6.42 -19.68 11.17
N MET A 89 6.92 -18.56 10.62
CA MET A 89 8.13 -17.89 11.11
C MET A 89 7.90 -17.19 12.44
N LEU A 90 6.68 -16.68 12.67
CA LEU A 90 6.27 -16.11 13.96
C LEU A 90 6.17 -17.19 15.06
N ASP A 91 5.79 -18.42 14.72
CA ASP A 91 5.78 -19.55 15.66
C ASP A 91 7.20 -20.09 15.92
N ALA A 92 8.05 -20.13 14.88
CA ALA A 92 9.44 -20.61 14.97
C ALA A 92 10.38 -19.64 15.72
N SER A 93 10.20 -18.32 15.56
CA SER A 93 11.04 -17.31 16.25
C SER A 93 10.95 -17.41 17.78
N THR A 94 9.79 -17.86 18.30
CA THR A 94 9.59 -18.12 19.74
C THR A 94 10.40 -19.29 20.28
N GLN A 95 10.86 -20.22 19.43
CA GLN A 95 11.60 -21.41 19.85
C GLN A 95 13.12 -21.23 19.86
N TYR A 96 13.66 -20.39 18.97
CA TYR A 96 15.11 -20.34 18.72
C TYR A 96 15.77 -18.99 19.00
N SER A 97 15.07 -17.85 18.83
CA SER A 97 15.68 -16.51 18.93
C SER A 97 15.26 -15.73 20.17
N GLY A 98 14.09 -16.06 20.76
CA GLY A 98 13.66 -15.66 22.11
C GLY A 98 13.45 -14.16 22.36
N THR A 99 13.94 -13.28 21.50
CA THR A 99 14.09 -11.86 21.84
C THR A 99 13.94 -10.93 20.64
N GLU A 100 14.22 -11.39 19.42
CA GLU A 100 14.15 -10.57 18.22
C GLU A 100 13.27 -11.22 17.13
N PRO A 101 12.44 -10.43 16.43
CA PRO A 101 11.73 -10.93 15.27
C PRO A 101 12.71 -11.22 14.13
N ASP A 102 12.45 -12.30 13.38
CA ASP A 102 13.23 -12.63 12.19
C ASP A 102 13.18 -11.48 11.17
N ALA A 103 14.28 -11.21 10.47
CA ALA A 103 14.44 -10.05 9.57
C ALA A 103 13.37 -10.03 8.46
N SER A 104 12.80 -11.17 8.12
CA SER A 104 11.75 -11.29 7.11
C SER A 104 10.38 -10.78 7.58
N ILE A 105 10.15 -10.71 8.90
CA ILE A 105 8.88 -10.32 9.55
C ILE A 105 9.03 -9.11 10.49
N SER A 106 10.26 -8.73 10.86
CA SER A 106 10.58 -7.65 11.80
C SER A 106 9.83 -6.36 11.50
N ASP A 107 9.83 -5.91 10.24
CA ASP A 107 9.19 -4.64 9.86
C ASP A 107 7.69 -4.66 10.16
N ALA A 108 7.02 -5.79 9.90
CA ALA A 108 5.58 -5.91 10.06
C ALA A 108 5.18 -5.97 11.53
N VAL A 109 5.97 -6.69 12.36
CA VAL A 109 5.76 -6.72 13.81
C VAL A 109 5.98 -5.32 14.40
N CYS A 110 7.08 -4.66 14.04
CA CYS A 110 7.41 -3.33 14.57
C CYS A 110 6.37 -2.28 14.16
N ALA A 111 5.96 -2.30 12.89
CA ALA A 111 4.90 -1.44 12.36
C ALA A 111 3.59 -1.57 13.14
N ILE A 112 3.11 -2.80 13.36
CA ILE A 112 1.84 -3.06 14.05
C ILE A 112 1.90 -2.62 15.52
N VAL A 113 2.98 -2.95 16.24
CA VAL A 113 3.14 -2.59 17.66
C VAL A 113 3.22 -1.07 17.84
N TYR A 114 3.89 -0.37 16.92
CA TYR A 114 4.02 1.09 16.93
C TYR A 114 2.74 1.82 16.54
N ALA A 115 1.97 1.29 15.57
CA ALA A 115 0.73 1.92 15.09
C ALA A 115 -0.48 1.63 15.98
N ALA A 116 -0.58 0.45 16.59
CA ALA A 116 -1.74 0.01 17.36
C ALA A 116 -2.29 1.03 18.38
N PRO A 117 -1.48 1.74 19.20
CA PRO A 117 -2.01 2.73 20.14
C PRO A 117 -2.53 4.01 19.46
N ARG A 118 -2.14 4.28 18.21
CA ARG A 118 -2.57 5.46 17.44
C ARG A 118 -3.82 5.20 16.60
N THR A 119 -4.17 3.94 16.40
CA THR A 119 -5.36 3.53 15.62
C THR A 119 -6.59 3.29 16.50
N GLU A 120 -7.77 3.50 15.93
CA GLU A 120 -9.07 3.26 16.59
C GLU A 120 -9.48 1.78 16.68
N LEU A 121 -8.63 0.85 16.21
CA LEU A 121 -8.94 -0.58 16.09
C LEU A 121 -8.57 -1.36 17.36
N LYS A 122 -9.59 -1.84 18.08
CA LYS A 122 -9.42 -2.65 19.31
C LYS A 122 -8.73 -3.99 19.02
N GLU A 123 -9.00 -4.57 17.85
CA GLU A 123 -8.41 -5.83 17.41
C GLU A 123 -6.89 -5.71 17.22
N LEU A 124 -6.43 -4.56 16.73
CA LEU A 124 -5.01 -4.28 16.55
C LEU A 124 -4.31 -4.05 17.90
N GLN A 125 -5.00 -3.48 18.89
CA GLN A 125 -4.50 -3.36 20.26
C GLN A 125 -4.32 -4.73 20.92
N VAL A 126 -5.28 -5.63 20.78
CA VAL A 126 -5.15 -7.02 21.26
C VAL A 126 -3.99 -7.73 20.55
N LEU A 127 -3.83 -7.52 19.24
CA LEU A 127 -2.70 -8.09 18.49
C LEU A 127 -1.36 -7.56 19.01
N ARG A 128 -1.25 -6.26 19.29
CA ARG A 128 -0.07 -5.65 19.92
C ARG A 128 0.26 -6.32 21.24
N ASP A 129 -0.71 -6.50 22.13
CA ASP A 129 -0.48 -7.11 23.44
C ASP A 129 0.04 -8.56 23.32
N ILE A 130 -0.51 -9.31 22.37
CA ILE A 130 -0.03 -10.67 22.05
C ILE A 130 1.42 -10.63 21.55
N LEU A 131 1.77 -9.70 20.66
CA LEU A 131 3.12 -9.57 20.12
C LEU A 131 4.13 -9.11 21.18
N MET A 132 3.75 -8.14 22.04
CA MET A 132 4.58 -7.68 23.15
C MET A 132 4.83 -8.78 24.19
N HIS A 133 3.82 -9.61 24.46
CA HIS A 133 3.99 -10.76 25.36
C HIS A 133 4.92 -11.83 24.74
N LYS A 134 4.83 -12.04 23.42
CA LYS A 134 5.65 -13.02 22.69
C LYS A 134 7.14 -12.66 22.59
N PHE A 135 7.48 -11.42 22.23
CA PHE A 135 8.87 -10.96 22.10
C PHE A 135 9.46 -10.41 23.41
N GLY A 136 8.63 -10.29 24.43
CA GLY A 136 9.03 -9.88 25.77
C GLY A 136 9.15 -8.37 25.95
N ARG A 137 9.49 -8.03 27.20
CA ARG A 137 9.56 -6.64 27.68
C ARG A 137 10.61 -5.75 26.97
N PRO A 138 11.84 -6.19 26.63
CA PRO A 138 12.82 -5.29 26.00
C PRO A 138 12.35 -4.83 24.62
N PHE A 139 11.76 -5.73 23.84
CA PHE A 139 11.16 -5.42 22.54
C PHE A 139 10.02 -4.40 22.67
N ALA A 140 9.12 -4.63 23.63
CA ALA A 140 8.03 -3.70 23.93
C ALA A 140 8.50 -2.29 24.31
N LEU A 141 9.63 -2.16 24.99
CA LEU A 141 10.21 -0.86 25.35
C LEU A 141 10.88 -0.15 24.16
N SER A 142 11.50 -0.92 23.26
CA SER A 142 12.16 -0.36 22.06
C SER A 142 11.18 0.27 21.06
N LEU A 143 9.91 -0.16 21.09
CA LEU A 143 8.85 0.30 20.18
C LEU A 143 7.85 1.24 20.86
N LEU A 144 8.23 1.84 21.99
CA LEU A 144 7.45 2.90 22.59
C LEU A 144 7.30 4.05 21.58
N PRO A 145 6.14 4.74 21.56
CA PRO A 145 5.95 5.92 20.72
C PRO A 145 6.78 7.08 21.31
N THR A 146 8.07 7.10 20.97
CA THR A 146 9.02 8.18 21.26
C THR A 146 9.15 9.13 20.08
N GLU A 147 9.52 10.37 20.37
CA GLU A 147 10.02 11.36 19.41
C GLU A 147 11.54 11.48 19.65
N PRO A 148 12.42 11.11 18.70
CA PRO A 148 12.15 10.61 17.34
C PRO A 148 11.65 9.15 17.28
N PRO A 149 11.00 8.77 16.17
CA PRO A 149 10.54 7.40 15.93
C PRO A 149 11.74 6.43 15.84
N PRO A 150 11.59 5.17 16.31
CA PRO A 150 12.67 4.20 16.28
C PRO A 150 13.00 3.75 14.84
N ASP A 151 14.28 3.62 14.52
CA ASP A 151 14.80 3.20 13.20
C ASP A 151 14.31 1.81 12.75
N THR A 152 13.83 0.99 13.70
CA THR A 152 13.26 -0.33 13.44
C THR A 152 11.89 -0.28 12.75
N VAL A 153 11.21 0.87 12.77
CA VAL A 153 9.88 1.02 12.17
C VAL A 153 10.02 1.53 10.72
N PRO A 154 9.30 0.93 9.76
CA PRO A 154 9.39 1.34 8.36
C PRO A 154 8.98 2.80 8.17
N ALA A 155 9.84 3.56 7.47
CA ALA A 155 9.63 4.99 7.20
C ALA A 155 8.28 5.30 6.54
N ARG A 156 7.79 4.40 5.67
CA ARG A 156 6.47 4.54 5.01
C ARG A 156 5.33 4.74 5.99
N LEU A 157 5.34 4.03 7.12
CA LEU A 157 4.32 4.14 8.15
C LEU A 157 4.56 5.38 9.01
N THR A 158 5.81 5.61 9.41
CA THR A 158 6.19 6.73 10.27
C THR A 158 5.88 8.09 9.65
N SER A 159 6.15 8.27 8.36
CA SER A 159 5.85 9.52 7.64
C SER A 159 4.35 9.82 7.58
N LYS A 160 3.50 8.79 7.53
CA LYS A 160 2.04 8.93 7.44
C LYS A 160 1.37 9.04 8.80
N LEU A 161 1.99 8.50 9.86
CA LEU A 161 1.55 8.65 11.25
C LEU A 161 1.99 9.96 11.89
N ALA A 162 2.96 10.67 11.30
CA ALA A 162 3.38 11.98 11.77
C ALA A 162 2.23 12.99 11.65
N LEU A 163 2.18 13.94 12.58
CA LEU A 163 1.20 15.02 12.51
C LEU A 163 1.48 15.86 11.26
N TYR A 164 0.60 15.75 10.27
CA TYR A 164 0.69 16.50 9.03
C TYR A 164 -0.29 17.66 9.06
N GLN A 165 0.23 18.88 8.95
CA GLN A 165 -0.56 20.07 8.71
C GLN A 165 -0.53 20.37 7.20
N PRO A 166 -1.69 20.34 6.51
CA PRO A 166 -1.72 20.61 5.08
C PRO A 166 -1.32 22.07 4.80
N THR A 167 -0.57 22.27 3.72
CA THR A 167 -0.26 23.61 3.21
C THR A 167 -1.53 24.22 2.60
N PRO A 168 -1.71 25.55 2.65
CA PRO A 168 -2.88 26.20 2.07
C PRO A 168 -3.00 25.96 0.56
N GLU A 169 -1.85 25.85 -0.13
CA GLU A 169 -1.79 25.51 -1.56
C GLU A 169 -2.41 24.13 -1.85
N LEU A 170 -2.13 23.12 -1.02
CA LEU A 170 -2.70 21.78 -1.18
C LEU A 170 -4.21 21.79 -0.94
N VAL A 171 -4.69 22.59 0.01
CA VAL A 171 -6.12 22.75 0.30
C VAL A 171 -6.85 23.37 -0.88
N ASP A 172 -6.28 24.42 -1.48
CA ASP A 172 -6.86 25.10 -2.63
C ASP A 172 -6.88 24.19 -3.88
N LEU A 173 -5.84 23.37 -4.10
CA LEU A 173 -5.83 22.33 -5.14
C LEU A 173 -6.93 21.27 -4.93
N TYR A 174 -7.09 20.78 -3.70
CA TYR A 174 -8.16 19.84 -3.36
C TYR A 174 -9.55 20.44 -3.59
N LEU A 175 -9.75 21.72 -3.22
CA LEU A 175 -11.00 22.43 -3.48
C LEU A 175 -11.28 22.56 -4.97
N TRP A 176 -10.25 22.84 -5.78
CA TRP A 176 -10.36 22.98 -7.22
C TRP A 176 -10.76 21.66 -7.89
N GLU A 177 -10.16 20.53 -7.49
CA GLU A 177 -10.53 19.21 -7.99
C GLU A 177 -11.98 18.84 -7.64
N ILE A 178 -12.42 19.17 -6.42
CA ILE A 178 -13.81 18.97 -5.99
C ILE A 178 -14.76 19.86 -6.83
N ALA A 179 -14.44 21.14 -6.99
CA ALA A 179 -15.24 22.08 -7.78
C ALA A 179 -15.43 21.57 -9.22
N LYS A 180 -14.34 21.15 -9.87
CA LYS A 180 -14.37 20.56 -11.21
C LYS A 180 -15.20 19.28 -11.26
N GLY A 181 -15.05 18.40 -10.28
CA GLY A 181 -15.80 17.13 -10.21
C GLY A 181 -17.31 17.30 -10.05
N TYR A 182 -17.75 18.35 -9.36
CA TYR A 182 -19.17 18.67 -9.13
C TYR A 182 -19.72 19.78 -10.03
N LYS A 183 -18.92 20.27 -11.00
CA LYS A 183 -19.28 21.36 -11.92
C LYS A 183 -19.69 22.67 -11.21
N VAL A 184 -19.01 23.00 -10.12
CA VAL A 184 -19.16 24.28 -9.42
C VAL A 184 -18.12 25.25 -9.97
N GLU A 185 -18.55 26.43 -10.40
CA GLU A 185 -17.66 27.49 -10.88
C GLU A 185 -16.93 28.11 -9.68
N TRP A 186 -15.73 27.62 -9.39
CA TRP A 186 -14.85 28.16 -8.37
C TRP A 186 -13.39 28.02 -8.81
N VAL A 187 -12.69 29.15 -8.80
CA VAL A 187 -11.27 29.23 -9.16
C VAL A 187 -10.49 29.70 -7.93
N PRO A 188 -9.48 28.95 -7.48
CA PRO A 188 -8.59 29.40 -6.42
C PRO A 188 -7.87 30.70 -6.80
N GLU A 189 -7.62 31.56 -5.82
CA GLU A 189 -6.92 32.83 -6.04
C GLU A 189 -5.47 32.62 -6.53
N SER A 190 -4.85 31.50 -6.18
CA SER A 190 -3.50 31.12 -6.65
C SER A 190 -3.43 30.85 -8.15
N VAL A 191 -4.42 30.15 -8.71
CA VAL A 191 -4.50 29.88 -10.16
C VAL A 191 -5.24 30.96 -10.93
N ALA A 192 -6.10 31.75 -10.28
CA ALA A 192 -6.73 32.92 -10.91
C ALA A 192 -5.68 33.95 -11.38
N SER A 193 -4.55 34.08 -10.67
CA SER A 193 -3.43 34.92 -11.11
C SER A 193 -2.71 34.36 -12.35
N GLU A 194 -2.64 33.04 -12.52
CA GLU A 194 -1.97 32.40 -13.66
C GLU A 194 -2.87 32.35 -14.90
N THR A 195 -4.17 32.11 -14.72
CA THR A 195 -5.14 32.12 -15.82
C THR A 195 -5.44 33.53 -16.33
N ALA A 196 -5.44 34.54 -15.45
CA ALA A 196 -5.51 35.95 -15.88
C ALA A 196 -4.25 36.40 -16.62
N ALA A 197 -3.07 35.88 -16.26
CA ALA A 197 -1.83 36.16 -16.98
C ALA A 197 -1.78 35.48 -18.36
N ALA A 198 -2.39 34.30 -18.51
CA ALA A 198 -2.53 33.63 -19.81
C ALA A 198 -3.55 34.33 -20.72
N ALA A 199 -4.65 34.85 -20.17
CA ALA A 199 -5.66 35.58 -20.93
C ALA A 199 -5.21 37.00 -21.35
N ALA A 200 -4.26 37.61 -20.62
CA ALA A 200 -3.68 38.91 -20.98
C ALA A 200 -2.50 38.82 -21.98
N GLY A 201 -2.17 37.62 -22.46
CA GLY A 201 -1.11 37.36 -23.45
C GLY A 201 -1.61 37.17 -24.89
N GLU A 202 -2.92 37.22 -25.12
CA GLU A 202 -3.54 37.11 -26.45
C GLU A 202 -4.38 38.37 -26.75
N GLU A 203 -3.73 39.53 -26.88
CA GLU A 203 -4.28 40.67 -27.61
C GLU A 203 -3.17 41.23 -28.52
N ASP A 204 -3.54 41.46 -29.79
CA ASP A 204 -2.78 42.00 -30.95
C ASP A 204 -1.96 41.04 -31.85
N GLU A 205 -2.59 40.60 -32.97
CA GLU A 205 -2.26 41.11 -34.33
C GLU A 205 -3.34 40.65 -35.36
N ASP A 206 -4.24 41.60 -35.66
CA ASP A 206 -4.84 42.00 -36.94
C ASP A 206 -5.54 41.05 -37.97
N GLU A 207 -6.56 41.67 -38.56
CA GLU A 207 -7.54 41.28 -39.59
C GLU A 207 -6.92 40.86 -40.95
N ASP A 208 -7.59 39.99 -41.73
CA ASP A 208 -8.21 40.37 -43.04
C ASP A 208 -8.73 39.16 -43.90
N GLU A 209 -9.87 39.41 -44.54
CA GLU A 209 -10.63 38.80 -45.65
C GLU A 209 -10.44 37.35 -46.17
N GLY A 210 -11.57 36.62 -46.24
CA GLY A 210 -12.23 36.29 -47.52
C GLY A 210 -11.98 34.92 -48.18
N GLY A 211 -13.05 34.10 -48.30
CA GLY A 211 -13.11 32.97 -49.23
C GLY A 211 -14.24 31.97 -48.94
N GLU A 212 -15.29 31.96 -49.76
CA GLU A 212 -16.39 30.98 -49.80
C GLU A 212 -15.99 29.65 -50.48
N GLU A 213 -16.94 28.69 -50.46
CA GLU A 213 -17.02 27.38 -51.15
C GLU A 213 -16.29 26.22 -50.41
N ASP A 214 -16.84 25.02 -50.20
CA ASP A 214 -18.12 24.40 -50.57
C ASP A 214 -18.33 23.13 -49.70
N GLU A 215 -19.53 22.60 -49.82
CA GLU A 215 -20.17 21.42 -49.19
C GLU A 215 -19.32 20.13 -49.17
N ASP A 216 -19.53 19.29 -48.14
CA ASP A 216 -20.01 17.91 -48.34
C ASP A 216 -20.30 17.19 -47.00
N GLU A 217 -21.47 16.54 -47.00
CA GLU A 217 -22.02 15.63 -46.00
C GLU A 217 -21.19 14.33 -45.90
N ASP A 218 -21.08 13.70 -44.72
CA ASP A 218 -21.43 12.27 -44.60
C ASP A 218 -21.64 11.85 -43.14
N GLU A 219 -22.60 10.97 -42.98
CA GLU A 219 -23.24 10.47 -41.77
C GLU A 219 -22.72 9.05 -41.42
N GLY A 220 -22.93 8.61 -40.18
CA GLY A 220 -22.90 7.19 -39.79
C GLY A 220 -21.75 6.81 -38.85
N GLY A 221 -21.95 6.12 -37.72
CA GLY A 221 -23.07 5.29 -37.28
C GLY A 221 -22.60 3.85 -37.05
N GLU A 222 -22.48 3.47 -35.76
CA GLU A 222 -22.58 2.09 -35.21
C GLU A 222 -21.51 1.06 -35.67
N ALA A 223 -21.20 -0.08 -35.05
CA ALA A 223 -21.69 -0.81 -33.89
C ALA A 223 -20.56 -1.74 -33.36
N GLU A 224 -20.78 -2.17 -32.12
CA GLU A 224 -20.44 -3.43 -31.43
C GLU A 224 -19.65 -4.56 -32.12
N GLY A 225 -18.87 -5.26 -31.28
CA GLY A 225 -18.30 -6.57 -31.55
C GLY A 225 -17.85 -7.24 -30.24
N GLU A 226 -18.83 -7.77 -29.50
CA GLU A 226 -18.65 -8.88 -28.55
C GLU A 226 -18.45 -10.19 -29.31
N ASP A 227 -17.53 -11.05 -28.84
CA ASP A 227 -17.56 -12.51 -28.93
C ASP A 227 -16.54 -12.99 -27.86
N GLY A 228 -16.90 -13.78 -26.84
CA GLY A 228 -17.37 -15.16 -26.94
C GLY A 228 -16.16 -16.09 -26.77
N GLU A 229 -15.78 -16.45 -25.55
CA GLU A 229 -16.11 -17.72 -24.88
C GLU A 229 -15.52 -18.95 -25.59
N ASP A 230 -14.56 -19.63 -24.95
CA ASP A 230 -14.59 -21.10 -24.86
C ASP A 230 -13.58 -21.59 -23.80
N GLY A 231 -14.06 -22.48 -22.93
CA GLY A 231 -13.25 -23.21 -21.97
C GLY A 231 -13.15 -24.67 -22.38
N ASP A 232 -12.11 -25.39 -21.95
CA ASP A 232 -12.28 -26.81 -21.68
C ASP A 232 -11.25 -27.36 -20.69
N LYS A 233 -11.74 -28.31 -19.91
CA LYS A 233 -11.11 -29.13 -18.87
C LYS A 233 -10.35 -30.31 -19.48
N GLY A 234 -9.51 -30.92 -18.64
CA GLY A 234 -9.11 -32.33 -18.74
C GLY A 234 -7.77 -32.54 -18.03
N GLU A 235 -7.72 -32.99 -16.77
CA GLU A 235 -7.62 -34.43 -16.39
C GLU A 235 -6.71 -35.21 -17.37
N GLY A 236 -5.54 -35.72 -17.02
CA GLY A 236 -5.11 -36.41 -15.81
C GLY A 236 -4.74 -37.85 -16.19
N LYS A 237 -3.49 -38.29 -16.01
CA LYS A 237 -3.16 -39.69 -15.63
C LYS A 237 -1.67 -39.96 -15.33
N GLU A 238 -1.50 -40.53 -14.14
CA GLU A 238 -0.64 -41.64 -13.66
C GLU A 238 0.56 -42.21 -14.45
N GLY A 239 1.56 -42.60 -13.65
CA GLY A 239 2.50 -43.72 -13.87
C GLY A 239 3.91 -43.33 -13.36
N GLY A 240 4.35 -43.71 -12.14
CA GLY A 240 4.95 -45.01 -11.78
C GLY A 240 6.33 -45.18 -12.45
N LYS A 241 7.47 -45.51 -11.83
CA LYS A 241 7.79 -46.27 -10.60
C LYS A 241 9.33 -46.32 -10.46
N GLU A 242 9.85 -46.54 -9.24
CA GLU A 242 11.18 -47.11 -8.87
C GLU A 242 12.47 -46.35 -9.31
N GLY A 243 13.54 -46.21 -8.53
CA GLY A 243 13.97 -46.71 -7.23
C GLY A 243 15.46 -46.34 -7.03
N GLY A 244 16.02 -46.59 -5.84
CA GLY A 244 17.48 -46.72 -5.68
C GLY A 244 18.16 -45.70 -4.78
N GLU A 245 18.28 -46.06 -3.51
CA GLU A 245 19.14 -45.49 -2.48
C GLU A 245 20.60 -45.97 -2.70
N GLN A 246 21.62 -45.11 -2.59
CA GLN A 246 22.81 -45.37 -1.76
C GLN A 246 23.84 -44.22 -1.78
N LYS A 247 24.25 -43.86 -0.55
CA LYS A 247 25.49 -43.18 -0.17
C LYS A 247 26.73 -43.87 -0.78
N GLU A 248 27.72 -43.09 -1.23
CA GLU A 248 29.08 -43.27 -0.71
C GLU A 248 29.94 -41.99 -0.85
N SER A 249 30.62 -41.69 0.23
CA SER A 249 31.66 -40.69 0.42
C SER A 249 32.96 -41.08 -0.30
N THR A 250 33.71 -40.11 -0.83
CA THR A 250 35.19 -40.16 -0.83
C THR A 250 35.82 -38.80 -1.18
N LYS A 251 36.42 -38.19 -0.15
CA LYS A 251 37.78 -37.63 -0.09
C LYS A 251 38.35 -36.88 -1.32
N GLY A 252 38.36 -35.55 -1.19
CA GLY A 252 39.52 -34.65 -1.29
C GLY A 252 40.52 -34.78 -2.44
N LYS A 253 40.65 -33.69 -3.21
CA LYS A 253 41.95 -33.22 -3.71
C LYS A 253 41.92 -31.72 -4.00
N GLU A 254 42.67 -30.96 -3.22
CA GLU A 254 43.14 -29.61 -3.57
C GLU A 254 44.07 -29.70 -4.79
N ALA A 255 43.88 -28.83 -5.77
CA ALA A 255 44.91 -28.41 -6.72
C ALA A 255 44.52 -27.06 -7.33
N GLU A 256 45.34 -26.07 -6.99
CA GLU A 256 45.67 -24.82 -7.68
C GLU A 256 44.89 -24.39 -8.94
N GLY A 257 44.35 -23.17 -8.85
CA GLY A 257 44.88 -22.06 -9.64
C GLY A 257 44.49 -21.97 -11.12
N VAL A 258 43.25 -21.53 -11.40
CA VAL A 258 42.93 -20.84 -12.66
C VAL A 258 42.32 -19.48 -12.30
N LYS A 259 42.93 -18.40 -12.80
CA LYS A 259 42.46 -17.02 -12.61
C LYS A 259 41.07 -16.86 -13.22
N GLU A 260 40.03 -16.91 -12.40
CA GLU A 260 38.69 -16.49 -12.78
C GLU A 260 38.67 -14.96 -12.94
N LYS A 261 38.49 -14.51 -14.20
CA LYS A 261 38.01 -13.16 -14.47
C LYS A 261 36.66 -13.04 -13.76
N LYS A 262 36.59 -12.25 -12.69
CA LYS A 262 35.31 -11.86 -12.07
C LYS A 262 34.49 -11.17 -13.16
N LEU A 263 33.51 -11.88 -13.72
CA LEU A 263 32.45 -11.26 -14.48
C LEU A 263 31.58 -10.46 -13.50
N SER A 264 30.97 -9.39 -14.00
CA SER A 264 30.06 -8.58 -13.19
C SER A 264 28.91 -9.49 -12.68
N PRO A 265 28.42 -9.31 -11.43
CA PRO A 265 27.26 -10.04 -10.91
C PRO A 265 26.05 -9.99 -11.86
N GLU A 266 25.96 -8.95 -12.68
CA GLU A 266 24.89 -8.75 -13.67
C GLU A 266 25.05 -9.68 -14.89
N GLU A 267 26.28 -9.97 -15.30
CA GLU A 267 26.59 -10.84 -16.44
C GLU A 267 26.34 -12.32 -16.10
N GLU A 268 26.63 -12.74 -14.86
CA GLU A 268 26.29 -14.08 -14.36
C GLU A 268 24.78 -14.28 -14.26
N LEU A 269 24.05 -13.25 -13.82
CA LEU A 269 22.59 -13.28 -13.74
C LEU A 269 21.98 -13.39 -15.14
N ALA A 270 22.48 -12.59 -16.10
CA ALA A 270 22.02 -12.60 -17.49
C ALA A 270 22.25 -13.96 -18.17
N ALA A 271 23.41 -14.60 -17.94
CA ALA A 271 23.70 -15.93 -18.46
C ALA A 271 22.74 -17.00 -17.89
N ARG A 272 22.39 -16.87 -16.61
CA ARG A 272 21.46 -17.78 -15.93
C ARG A 272 20.03 -17.64 -16.44
N PHE A 273 19.58 -16.42 -16.72
CA PHE A 273 18.28 -16.16 -17.36
C PHE A 273 18.24 -16.64 -18.82
N ALA A 274 19.35 -16.50 -19.56
CA ALA A 274 19.44 -16.99 -20.93
C ALA A 274 19.37 -18.54 -21.02
N GLN A 275 19.88 -19.24 -20.01
CA GLN A 275 19.75 -20.71 -19.91
C GLN A 275 18.32 -21.15 -19.57
N LEU A 276 17.59 -20.38 -18.75
CA LEU A 276 16.19 -20.69 -18.42
C LEU A 276 15.24 -20.51 -19.60
N LYS A 277 15.58 -19.66 -20.56
CA LYS A 277 14.76 -19.39 -21.75
C LYS A 277 14.93 -20.42 -22.88
N LYS A 278 15.84 -21.39 -22.70
CA LYS A 278 16.10 -22.50 -23.64
C LYS A 278 15.42 -23.82 -23.25
N VAL A 279 14.60 -23.80 -22.21
CA VAL A 279 13.68 -24.88 -21.81
C VAL A 279 12.27 -24.44 -22.15
#